data_AF-A0A354B902-F1
#
_entry.id   AF-A0A354B902-F1
#
_cell.length_a   1.000
_cell.length_b   1.000
_cell.length_c   1.000
_cell.angle_alpha   90.00
_cell.angle_beta   90.00
_cell.angle_gamma   90.00
#
_symmetry.space_group_name_H-M   'P 1'
#
loop_
_entity.id
_entity.type
_entity.pdbx_description
1 polymer ?
#
loop_
_entity_poly.entity_id
_entity_poly.type
_entity_poly.pdbx_seq_one_letter_code
_entity_poly.pdbx_strand_id
1 'polypeptide(L)'
;MSTPPRDPRSIHVEAPAMQEPSEPVDGIHVEVPGRARRWPWVLLALAFLIGLPLGVIGVSSWSAWRGVERVELAGVLQGSPTGNNYLVVGTDSREGVDPNLPNLGSFSGERTDTIAVMRVEGDTVSLLAIPRDLYLPLSTGTTNRINAAFAFGGPAALVATVQTQLGIGIDHYFEVDLAGFLGLVDALGGVTIDFPHPAFDEKSGLAIETAGPIELNGPE
;
A
#
# COMPACT_ATOMS: atom_id res chain seq x y z
N MET A 1 11.09 37.29 -110.99
CA MET A 1 10.66 38.59 -110.44
C MET A 1 9.86 38.27 -109.20
N SER A 2 10.19 38.68 -107.97
CA SER A 2 10.71 39.98 -107.52
C SER A 2 11.34 39.79 -106.13
N THR A 3 12.48 40.43 -105.84
CA THR A 3 13.00 40.58 -104.47
C THR A 3 12.60 41.95 -103.91
N PRO A 4 12.21 42.03 -102.62
CA PRO A 4 12.29 43.27 -101.84
C PRO A 4 13.31 43.13 -100.67
N PRO A 5 13.70 44.25 -100.02
CA PRO A 5 15.09 44.51 -99.63
C PRO A 5 15.43 44.29 -98.15
N ARG A 6 16.75 44.34 -97.88
CA ARG A 6 17.42 44.31 -96.56
C ARG A 6 17.04 45.52 -95.69
N ASP A 7 16.85 45.25 -94.39
CA ASP A 7 16.62 46.25 -93.31
C ASP A 7 17.93 46.47 -92.49
N PRO A 8 18.31 47.71 -92.11
CA PRO A 8 19.70 48.13 -91.99
C PRO A 8 20.19 48.38 -90.53
N ARG A 9 20.12 47.38 -89.63
CA ARG A 9 20.47 47.62 -88.20
C ARG A 9 21.41 46.61 -87.52
N SER A 10 22.13 45.76 -88.25
CA SER A 10 23.11 44.87 -87.60
C SER A 10 24.47 45.56 -87.46
N ILE A 11 24.69 46.25 -86.34
CA ILE A 11 26.04 46.54 -85.85
C ILE A 11 26.56 45.24 -85.21
N HIS A 12 27.64 44.69 -85.76
CA HIS A 12 28.33 43.54 -85.19
C HIS A 12 29.32 44.05 -84.13
N VAL A 13 29.11 43.67 -82.87
CA VAL A 13 30.04 43.94 -81.77
C VAL A 13 30.63 42.60 -81.34
N GLU A 14 31.94 42.44 -81.51
CA GLU A 14 32.69 41.26 -81.13
C GLU A 14 33.03 41.35 -79.63
N ALA A 15 32.61 40.35 -78.85
CA ALA A 15 32.82 40.32 -77.40
C ALA A 15 34.24 39.79 -77.08
N PRO A 16 34.96 40.39 -76.10
CA PRO A 16 36.30 39.95 -75.74
C PRO A 16 36.26 38.60 -75.02
N ALA A 17 37.27 37.75 -75.29
CA ALA A 17 37.39 36.40 -74.76
C ALA A 17 37.53 36.38 -73.23
N MET A 18 36.65 35.63 -72.55
CA MET A 18 36.76 35.32 -71.12
C MET A 18 37.77 34.17 -70.91
N GLN A 19 38.73 34.39 -70.01
CA GLN A 19 39.74 33.41 -69.61
C GLN A 19 39.17 32.53 -68.49
N GLU A 20 39.23 31.20 -68.65
CA GLU A 20 38.66 30.25 -67.69
C GLU A 20 39.37 30.27 -66.32
N PRO A 21 38.66 30.03 -65.20
CA PRO A 21 39.26 29.98 -63.88
C PRO A 21 40.10 28.71 -63.66
N SER A 22 41.29 28.86 -63.07
CA SER A 22 42.15 27.75 -62.64
C SER A 22 41.57 26.95 -61.47
N GLU A 23 41.81 25.64 -61.46
CA GLU A 23 41.31 24.64 -60.48
C GLU A 23 41.59 24.98 -59.01
N PRO A 24 40.74 24.52 -58.06
CA PRO A 24 40.90 24.79 -56.64
C PRO A 24 42.02 23.93 -56.02
N VAL A 25 42.81 24.54 -55.15
CA VAL A 25 43.86 23.88 -54.35
C VAL A 25 43.21 23.00 -53.28
N ASP A 26 43.63 21.73 -53.23
CA ASP A 26 43.12 20.70 -52.32
C ASP A 26 43.32 21.10 -50.85
N GLY A 27 42.22 21.15 -50.08
CA GLY A 27 42.20 21.58 -48.69
C GLY A 27 42.72 20.52 -47.73
N ILE A 28 43.49 20.92 -46.71
CA ILE A 28 43.90 20.04 -45.61
C ILE A 28 42.66 19.67 -44.79
N HIS A 29 42.21 18.42 -44.88
CA HIS A 29 41.18 17.86 -44.02
C HIS A 29 41.75 17.61 -42.61
N VAL A 30 41.36 18.43 -41.63
CA VAL A 30 41.60 18.13 -40.21
C VAL A 30 40.47 17.22 -39.72
N GLU A 31 40.76 15.93 -39.51
CA GLU A 31 39.82 15.03 -38.82
C GLU A 31 39.76 15.40 -37.33
N VAL A 32 38.65 16.02 -36.92
CA VAL A 32 38.33 16.17 -35.49
C VAL A 32 37.78 14.83 -35.00
N PRO A 33 38.40 14.15 -34.01
CA PRO A 33 37.89 12.87 -33.53
C PRO A 33 36.48 13.06 -32.96
N GLY A 34 35.50 12.38 -33.55
CA GLY A 34 34.10 12.48 -33.17
C GLY A 34 33.91 12.13 -31.70
N ARG A 35 33.43 13.09 -30.90
CA ARG A 35 33.12 12.89 -29.48
C ARG A 35 32.06 11.79 -29.38
N ALA A 36 32.45 10.59 -28.98
CA ALA A 36 31.54 9.46 -28.82
C ALA A 36 30.34 9.89 -27.97
N ARG A 37 29.14 9.82 -28.54
CA ARG A 37 27.90 10.33 -27.97
C ARG A 37 27.54 9.47 -26.75
N ARG A 38 27.96 9.88 -25.54
CA ARG A 38 27.75 9.16 -24.27
C ARG A 38 26.31 9.27 -23.72
N TRP A 39 25.45 10.07 -24.35
CA TRP A 39 24.06 10.26 -23.91
C TRP A 39 23.15 9.01 -23.83
N PRO A 40 23.24 7.97 -24.69
CA PRO A 40 22.42 6.77 -24.48
C PRO A 40 22.81 6.04 -23.18
N TRP A 41 24.08 6.07 -22.79
CA TRP A 41 24.54 5.50 -21.51
C TRP A 41 24.09 6.33 -20.31
N VAL A 42 24.03 7.66 -20.44
CA VAL A 42 23.49 8.55 -19.40
C VAL A 42 21.98 8.33 -19.23
N LEU A 43 21.23 8.19 -20.32
CA LEU A 43 19.79 7.90 -20.29
C LEU A 43 19.51 6.51 -19.69
N LEU A 44 20.31 5.50 -20.03
CA LEU A 44 20.22 4.17 -19.42
C LEU A 44 20.54 4.20 -17.93
N ALA A 45 21.59 4.92 -17.52
CA ALA A 45 21.94 5.08 -16.12
C ALA A 45 20.83 5.80 -15.34
N LEU A 46 20.22 6.85 -15.91
CA LEU A 46 19.12 7.58 -15.29
C LEU A 46 17.84 6.72 -15.21
N ALA A 47 17.53 5.98 -16.28
CA ALA A 47 16.40 5.04 -16.29
C ALA A 47 16.58 3.93 -15.26
N PHE A 48 17.81 3.45 -15.04
CA PHE A 48 18.11 2.49 -13.99
C PHE A 48 18.02 3.11 -12.59
N LEU A 49 18.53 4.33 -12.42
CA LEU A 49 18.52 5.05 -11.14
C LEU A 49 17.10 5.39 -10.67
N ILE A 50 16.15 5.57 -11.60
CA ILE A 50 14.73 5.81 -11.30
C ILE A 50 13.93 4.50 -11.29
N GLY A 51 14.18 3.62 -12.25
CA GLY A 51 13.42 2.38 -12.44
C GLY A 51 13.69 1.33 -11.37
N LEU A 52 14.92 1.24 -10.86
CA LEU A 52 15.27 0.30 -9.79
C LEU A 52 14.55 0.61 -8.46
N PRO A 53 14.59 1.85 -7.91
CA PRO A 53 13.82 2.17 -6.71
C PRO A 53 12.31 2.04 -6.93
N LEU A 54 11.77 2.45 -8.10
CA LEU A 54 10.35 2.24 -8.41
C LEU A 54 9.98 0.75 -8.48
N GLY A 55 10.87 -0.08 -9.04
CA GLY A 55 10.70 -1.54 -9.07
C GLY A 55 10.73 -2.15 -7.67
N VAL A 56 11.65 -1.72 -6.81
CA VAL A 56 11.72 -2.15 -5.40
C VAL A 56 10.49 -1.70 -4.62
N ILE A 57 10.03 -0.46 -4.80
CA ILE A 57 8.77 0.05 -4.20
C ILE A 57 7.57 -0.74 -4.72
N GLY A 58 7.52 -1.03 -6.03
CA GLY A 58 6.45 -1.80 -6.65
C GLY A 58 6.40 -3.24 -6.13
N VAL A 59 7.55 -3.91 -6.04
CA VAL A 59 7.65 -5.29 -5.53
C VAL A 59 7.36 -5.35 -4.04
N SER A 60 7.86 -4.42 -3.23
CA SER A 60 7.57 -4.36 -1.79
C SER A 60 6.08 -4.06 -1.52
N SER A 61 5.50 -3.11 -2.25
CA SER A 61 4.06 -2.84 -2.19
C SER A 61 3.27 -4.08 -2.61
N TRP A 62 3.60 -4.71 -3.74
CA TRP A 62 2.90 -5.91 -4.20
C TRP A 62 3.05 -7.11 -3.25
N SER A 63 4.24 -7.27 -2.65
CA SER A 63 4.51 -8.26 -1.62
C SER A 63 3.65 -8.03 -0.38
N ALA A 64 3.59 -6.79 0.11
CA ALA A 64 2.74 -6.41 1.24
C ALA A 64 1.26 -6.63 0.94
N TRP A 65 0.79 -6.27 -0.26
CA TRP A 65 -0.60 -6.45 -0.69
C TRP A 65 -0.99 -7.93 -0.86
N ARG A 66 -0.04 -8.81 -1.17
CA ARG A 66 -0.26 -10.26 -1.23
C ARG A 66 -0.19 -10.93 0.13
N GLY A 67 0.40 -10.29 1.13
CA GLY A 67 0.48 -10.79 2.51
C GLY A 67 -0.82 -10.63 3.30
N VAL A 68 -1.82 -9.92 2.78
CA VAL A 68 -3.13 -9.78 3.44
C VAL A 68 -3.96 -11.03 3.20
N GLU A 69 -4.12 -11.84 4.24
CA GLU A 69 -4.99 -13.01 4.21
C GLU A 69 -6.45 -12.59 3.99
N ARG A 70 -7.16 -13.35 3.15
CA ARG A 70 -8.56 -13.06 2.80
C ARG A 70 -9.44 -14.12 3.43
N VAL A 71 -10.27 -13.68 4.36
CA VAL A 71 -11.29 -14.54 4.97
C VAL A 71 -12.54 -14.59 4.06
N GLU A 72 -12.95 -15.78 3.66
CA GLU A 72 -14.12 -15.97 2.78
C GLU A 72 -15.43 -15.76 3.54
N LEU A 73 -15.93 -14.52 3.56
CA LEU A 73 -17.15 -14.13 4.28
C LEU A 73 -18.31 -13.69 3.38
N ALA A 74 -18.17 -13.85 2.06
CA ALA A 74 -19.14 -13.36 1.08
C ALA A 74 -20.59 -13.86 1.32
N GLY A 75 -20.76 -15.04 1.93
CA GLY A 75 -22.08 -15.62 2.22
C GLY A 75 -22.77 -15.07 3.48
N VAL A 76 -22.05 -14.34 4.35
CA VAL A 76 -22.60 -13.82 5.62
C VAL A 76 -22.64 -12.30 5.67
N LEU A 77 -21.89 -11.58 4.85
CA LEU A 77 -21.92 -10.10 4.83
C LEU A 77 -23.24 -9.61 4.24
N GLN A 78 -24.03 -8.87 5.04
CA GLN A 78 -25.35 -8.36 4.63
C GLN A 78 -25.31 -6.90 4.16
N GLY A 79 -24.21 -6.20 4.50
CA GLY A 79 -23.99 -4.80 4.21
C GLY A 79 -24.87 -3.81 4.97
N SER A 80 -24.52 -2.53 4.93
CA SER A 80 -25.28 -1.45 5.57
C SER A 80 -26.00 -0.57 4.52
N PRO A 81 -27.25 -0.12 4.76
CA PRO A 81 -27.98 0.73 3.80
C PRO A 81 -27.29 2.07 3.49
N THR A 82 -26.49 2.57 4.44
CA THR A 82 -25.69 3.79 4.34
C THR A 82 -24.39 3.57 5.11
N GLY A 83 -23.28 4.11 4.61
CA GLY A 83 -21.96 3.90 5.21
C GLY A 83 -21.45 2.47 5.10
N ASN A 84 -20.22 2.24 5.55
CA ASN A 84 -19.60 0.92 5.60
C ASN A 84 -19.32 0.53 7.05
N ASN A 85 -19.82 -0.63 7.47
CA ASN A 85 -19.54 -1.22 8.76
C ASN A 85 -18.45 -2.29 8.63
N TYR A 86 -17.34 -2.07 9.31
CA TYR A 86 -16.20 -2.97 9.43
C TYR A 86 -16.27 -3.65 10.80
N LEU A 87 -16.39 -4.98 10.82
CA LEU A 87 -16.16 -5.74 12.05
C LEU A 87 -14.65 -5.92 12.22
N VAL A 88 -14.11 -5.30 13.26
CA VAL A 88 -12.70 -5.39 13.65
C VAL A 88 -12.58 -6.37 14.80
N VAL A 89 -11.74 -7.38 14.62
CA VAL A 89 -11.57 -8.50 15.55
C VAL A 89 -10.10 -8.65 15.88
N GLY A 90 -9.77 -8.57 17.17
CA GLY A 90 -8.46 -8.95 17.68
C GLY A 90 -8.49 -10.38 18.16
N THR A 91 -7.61 -11.23 17.65
CA THR A 91 -7.47 -12.64 18.09
C THR A 91 -6.24 -12.82 18.96
N ASP A 92 -6.30 -13.76 19.90
CA ASP A 92 -5.17 -14.18 20.72
C ASP A 92 -4.27 -15.22 20.01
N SER A 93 -4.40 -15.32 18.67
CA SER A 93 -3.52 -16.15 17.85
C SER A 93 -2.08 -15.66 18.00
N ARG A 94 -1.19 -16.61 18.30
CA ARG A 94 0.24 -16.39 18.49
C ARG A 94 1.05 -17.01 17.34
N GLU A 95 0.39 -17.35 16.24
CA GLU A 95 1.08 -17.80 15.02
C GLU A 95 2.01 -16.67 14.54
N GLY A 96 3.28 -16.98 14.30
CA GLY A 96 4.28 -15.99 13.90
C GLY A 96 4.89 -15.13 15.02
N VAL A 97 4.50 -15.32 16.29
CA VAL A 97 5.13 -14.67 17.46
C VAL A 97 6.34 -15.48 17.94
N ASP A 98 7.43 -14.80 18.36
CA ASP A 98 8.61 -15.48 18.93
C ASP A 98 8.21 -16.25 20.22
N PRO A 99 8.41 -17.58 20.28
CA PRO A 99 8.05 -18.38 21.46
C PRO A 99 8.84 -18.03 22.72
N ASN A 100 9.92 -17.26 22.62
CA ASN A 100 10.73 -16.82 23.76
C ASN A 100 10.32 -15.45 24.32
N LEU A 101 9.32 -14.78 23.72
CA LEU A 101 8.79 -13.54 24.27
C LEU A 101 8.21 -13.81 25.68
N PRO A 102 8.65 -13.07 26.71
CA PRO A 102 8.13 -13.23 28.06
C PRO A 102 6.63 -12.93 28.12
N ASN A 103 5.94 -13.56 29.09
CA ASN A 103 4.52 -13.32 29.42
C ASN A 103 3.47 -13.77 28.39
N LEU A 104 3.83 -14.61 27.42
CA LEU A 104 2.87 -15.06 26.42
C LEU A 104 1.90 -16.17 26.90
N GLY A 105 2.18 -16.86 28.01
CA GLY A 105 1.36 -17.95 28.52
C GLY A 105 1.21 -19.14 27.53
N SER A 106 0.60 -20.24 27.95
CA SER A 106 0.33 -21.39 27.06
C SER A 106 -1.16 -21.72 27.08
N PHE A 107 -1.85 -21.43 25.98
CA PHE A 107 -3.25 -21.79 25.78
C PHE A 107 -3.44 -22.33 24.37
N SER A 108 -4.28 -23.37 24.23
CA SER A 108 -4.68 -23.91 22.94
C SER A 108 -6.05 -23.36 22.52
N GLY A 109 -6.16 -23.02 21.23
CA GLY A 109 -7.38 -22.49 20.60
C GLY A 109 -7.31 -20.98 20.38
N GLU A 110 -7.91 -20.53 19.27
CA GLU A 110 -8.00 -19.13 18.90
C GLU A 110 -9.29 -18.51 19.46
N ARG A 111 -9.13 -17.40 20.19
CA ARG A 111 -10.20 -16.63 20.77
C ARG A 111 -10.14 -15.20 20.24
N THR A 112 -11.31 -14.59 20.13
CA THR A 112 -11.37 -13.14 20.00
C THR A 112 -11.50 -12.49 21.37
N ASP A 113 -10.58 -11.59 21.66
CA ASP A 113 -10.57 -10.80 22.91
C ASP A 113 -10.98 -9.35 22.69
N THR A 114 -10.88 -8.87 21.45
CA THR A 114 -11.34 -7.53 21.05
C THR A 114 -12.34 -7.66 19.90
N ILE A 115 -13.53 -7.10 20.08
CA ILE A 115 -14.57 -7.06 19.05
C ILE A 115 -15.06 -5.62 18.98
N ALA A 116 -14.98 -5.01 17.80
CA ALA A 116 -15.51 -3.66 17.59
C ALA A 116 -16.13 -3.53 16.20
N VAL A 117 -17.17 -2.70 16.10
CA VAL A 117 -17.72 -2.28 14.82
C VAL A 117 -17.24 -0.86 14.55
N MET A 118 -16.45 -0.70 13.50
CA MET A 118 -16.07 0.59 12.96
C MET A 118 -17.01 0.96 11.82
N ARG A 119 -17.69 2.08 11.94
CA ARG A 119 -18.54 2.64 10.89
C ARG A 119 -17.83 3.81 10.23
N VAL A 120 -17.74 3.77 8.90
CA VAL A 120 -17.19 4.85 8.07
C VAL A 120 -18.29 5.38 7.18
N GLU A 121 -18.61 6.66 7.32
CA GLU A 121 -19.65 7.35 6.56
C GLU A 121 -19.16 8.75 6.14
N GLY A 122 -18.80 8.88 4.86
CA GLY A 122 -18.10 10.07 4.37
C GLY A 122 -16.78 10.27 5.11
N ASP A 123 -16.63 11.44 5.74
CA ASP A 123 -15.45 11.79 6.55
C ASP A 123 -15.61 11.43 8.05
N THR A 124 -16.72 10.80 8.43
CA THR A 124 -16.99 10.44 9.83
C THR A 124 -16.63 8.98 10.08
N VAL A 125 -15.81 8.75 11.11
CA VAL A 125 -15.49 7.42 11.64
C VAL A 125 -16.05 7.31 13.04
N SER A 126 -16.82 6.25 13.30
CA SER A 126 -17.35 5.93 14.62
C SER A 126 -16.97 4.51 15.00
N LEU A 127 -16.60 4.28 16.26
CA LEU A 127 -16.22 2.97 16.77
C LEU A 127 -17.15 2.56 17.91
N LEU A 128 -17.68 1.35 17.82
CA LEU A 128 -18.48 0.72 18.87
C LEU A 128 -17.78 -0.56 19.34
N ALA A 129 -17.26 -0.54 20.57
CA ALA A 129 -16.72 -1.74 21.20
C ALA A 129 -17.87 -2.67 21.63
N ILE A 130 -17.75 -3.95 21.28
CA ILE A 130 -18.66 -5.01 21.72
C ILE A 130 -17.95 -5.80 22.83
N PRO A 131 -18.51 -5.88 24.04
CA PRO A 131 -17.90 -6.66 25.12
C PRO A 131 -17.79 -8.14 24.74
N ARG A 132 -16.58 -8.72 24.78
CA ARG A 132 -16.32 -10.13 24.40
C ARG A 132 -17.14 -11.16 25.20
N ASP A 133 -17.54 -10.79 26.42
CA ASP A 133 -18.29 -11.63 27.35
C ASP A 133 -19.82 -11.44 27.24
N LEU A 134 -20.30 -10.69 26.24
CA LEU A 134 -21.73 -10.49 26.01
C LEU A 134 -22.43 -11.85 25.79
N TYR A 135 -23.38 -12.19 26.65
CA TYR A 135 -24.04 -13.50 26.67
C TYR A 135 -25.35 -13.47 25.87
N LEU A 136 -25.39 -14.19 24.73
CA LEU A 136 -26.50 -14.16 23.78
C LEU A 136 -26.59 -15.47 22.97
N PRO A 137 -27.71 -15.71 22.26
CA PRO A 137 -27.81 -16.81 21.30
C PRO A 137 -26.80 -16.65 20.16
N LEU A 138 -25.90 -17.61 19.98
CA LEU A 138 -24.93 -17.60 18.89
C LEU A 138 -25.55 -18.17 17.61
N SER A 139 -25.01 -17.77 16.46
CA SER A 139 -25.38 -18.34 15.16
C SER A 139 -25.04 -19.84 15.04
N THR A 140 -24.16 -20.35 15.90
CA THR A 140 -23.83 -21.78 16.02
C THR A 140 -24.93 -22.60 16.70
N GLY A 141 -26.02 -21.96 17.15
CA GLY A 141 -27.20 -22.62 17.72
C GLY A 141 -27.17 -22.81 19.24
N THR A 142 -26.12 -22.34 19.93
CA THR A 142 -26.01 -22.38 21.40
C THR A 142 -26.07 -20.98 21.99
N THR A 143 -26.49 -20.83 23.25
CA THR A 143 -26.37 -19.56 23.97
C THR A 143 -25.04 -19.55 24.72
N ASN A 144 -24.21 -18.55 24.46
CA ASN A 144 -22.91 -18.41 25.11
C ASN A 144 -22.42 -16.95 25.04
N ARG A 145 -21.21 -16.71 25.54
CA ARG A 145 -20.49 -15.46 25.29
C ARG A 145 -20.20 -15.29 23.80
N ILE A 146 -20.28 -14.06 23.30
CA ILE A 146 -20.15 -13.77 21.88
C ILE A 146 -18.80 -14.19 21.31
N ASN A 147 -17.70 -14.12 22.08
CA ASN A 147 -16.39 -14.60 21.63
C ASN A 147 -16.36 -16.10 21.31
N ALA A 148 -17.26 -16.90 21.91
CA ALA A 148 -17.36 -18.31 21.61
C ALA A 148 -17.94 -18.58 20.20
N ALA A 149 -18.63 -17.62 19.58
CA ALA A 149 -19.04 -17.74 18.18
C ALA A 149 -17.81 -17.92 17.27
N PHE A 150 -16.76 -17.15 17.50
CA PHE A 150 -15.49 -17.29 16.81
C PHE A 150 -14.85 -18.66 17.10
N ALA A 151 -14.72 -19.03 18.37
CA ALA A 151 -14.09 -20.29 18.74
C ALA A 151 -14.80 -21.54 18.18
N PHE A 152 -16.12 -21.50 18.01
CA PHE A 152 -16.91 -22.64 17.53
C PHE A 152 -17.17 -22.66 16.03
N GLY A 153 -17.23 -21.50 15.38
CA GLY A 153 -17.62 -21.40 13.97
C GLY A 153 -16.83 -20.38 13.17
N GLY A 154 -15.70 -19.91 13.71
CA GLY A 154 -14.79 -18.97 13.10
C GLY A 154 -15.39 -17.57 12.86
N PRO A 155 -14.71 -16.77 12.03
CA PRO A 155 -15.14 -15.42 11.65
C PRO A 155 -16.59 -15.35 11.15
N ALA A 156 -17.02 -16.34 10.37
CA ALA A 156 -18.35 -16.36 9.76
C ALA A 156 -19.47 -16.46 10.82
N ALA A 157 -19.28 -17.29 11.85
CA ALA A 157 -20.23 -17.40 12.94
C ALA A 157 -20.27 -16.13 13.80
N LEU A 158 -19.13 -15.47 14.03
CA LEU A 158 -19.09 -14.21 14.74
C LEU A 158 -19.86 -13.10 13.97
N VAL A 159 -19.59 -12.94 12.68
CA VAL A 159 -20.29 -11.98 11.80
C VAL A 159 -21.80 -12.25 11.81
N ALA A 160 -22.21 -13.51 11.63
CA ALA A 160 -23.62 -13.90 11.66
C ALA A 160 -24.26 -13.61 13.02
N THR A 161 -23.55 -13.86 14.12
CA THR A 161 -24.05 -13.59 15.49
C THR A 161 -24.26 -12.08 15.71
N VAL A 162 -23.30 -11.24 15.32
CA VAL A 162 -23.41 -9.78 15.43
C VAL A 162 -24.61 -9.27 14.62
N GLN A 163 -24.76 -9.69 13.36
CA GLN A 163 -25.87 -9.25 12.53
C GLN A 163 -27.23 -9.71 13.06
N THR A 164 -27.34 -10.95 13.52
CA THR A 164 -28.62 -11.52 13.94
C THR A 164 -29.05 -11.08 15.34
N GLN A 165 -28.13 -10.96 16.29
CA GLN A 165 -28.46 -10.64 17.67
C GLN A 165 -28.38 -9.15 17.99
N LEU A 166 -27.47 -8.42 17.34
CA LEU A 166 -27.28 -6.99 17.58
C LEU A 166 -27.94 -6.13 16.50
N GLY A 167 -28.39 -6.72 15.39
CA GLY A 167 -29.04 -6.00 14.30
C GLY A 167 -28.10 -5.07 13.52
N ILE A 168 -26.79 -5.30 13.63
CA ILE A 168 -25.76 -4.47 12.99
C ILE A 168 -25.29 -5.20 11.72
N GLY A 169 -25.69 -4.70 10.54
CA GLY A 169 -25.19 -5.21 9.25
C GLY A 169 -23.68 -5.00 9.11
N ILE A 170 -22.96 -6.00 8.62
CA ILE A 170 -21.50 -5.95 8.44
C ILE A 170 -21.17 -6.02 6.94
N ASP A 171 -20.39 -5.06 6.46
CA ASP A 171 -19.94 -4.94 5.06
C ASP A 171 -18.55 -5.58 4.88
N HIS A 172 -17.70 -5.44 5.89
CA HIS A 172 -16.31 -5.83 5.84
C HIS A 172 -15.86 -6.44 7.16
N TYR A 173 -14.81 -7.25 7.08
CA TYR A 173 -14.24 -7.94 8.22
C TYR A 173 -12.73 -7.73 8.21
N PHE A 174 -12.19 -7.36 9.37
CA PHE A 174 -10.76 -7.24 9.60
C PHE A 174 -10.40 -8.01 10.86
N GLU A 175 -9.39 -8.85 10.73
CA GLU A 175 -8.82 -9.62 11.82
C GLU A 175 -7.38 -9.21 12.03
N VAL A 176 -7.00 -9.04 13.29
CA VAL A 176 -5.64 -8.71 13.70
C VAL A 176 -5.24 -9.72 14.76
N ASP A 177 -4.20 -10.48 14.46
CA ASP A 177 -3.58 -11.41 15.41
C ASP A 177 -2.58 -10.66 16.31
N LEU A 178 -2.01 -11.38 17.28
CA LEU A 178 -1.05 -10.77 18.20
C LEU A 178 0.21 -10.29 17.46
N ALA A 179 0.75 -11.10 16.54
CA ALA A 179 1.95 -10.74 15.79
C ALA A 179 1.77 -9.45 14.97
N GLY A 180 0.65 -9.33 14.28
CA GLY A 180 0.27 -8.15 13.50
C GLY A 180 0.07 -6.92 14.38
N PHE A 181 -0.51 -7.08 15.58
CA PHE A 181 -0.64 -5.99 16.54
C PHE A 181 0.73 -5.48 17.03
N LEU A 182 1.61 -6.39 17.47
CA LEU A 182 2.97 -6.03 17.92
C LEU A 182 3.73 -5.27 16.82
N GLY A 183 3.74 -5.82 15.61
CA GLY A 183 4.42 -5.21 14.47
C GLY A 183 3.83 -3.84 14.07
N LEU A 184 2.51 -3.64 14.22
CA LEU A 184 1.88 -2.36 13.95
C LEU A 184 2.30 -1.29 14.96
N VAL A 185 2.30 -1.61 16.26
CA VAL A 185 2.70 -0.68 17.32
C VAL A 185 4.18 -0.29 17.16
N ASP A 186 5.05 -1.26 16.92
CA ASP A 186 6.48 -1.02 16.72
C ASP A 186 6.74 -0.17 15.47
N ALA A 187 6.00 -0.40 14.38
CA ALA A 187 6.11 0.39 13.16
C ALA A 187 5.66 1.85 13.33
N LEU A 188 4.75 2.12 14.28
CA LEU A 188 4.35 3.46 14.67
C LEU A 188 5.35 4.14 15.63
N GLY A 189 6.35 3.40 16.12
CA GLY A 189 7.30 3.86 17.11
C GLY A 189 6.76 3.83 18.53
N GLY A 190 5.77 2.99 18.81
CA GLY A 190 5.10 2.91 20.12
C GLY A 190 3.82 3.75 20.21
N VAL A 191 3.10 3.58 21.31
CA VAL A 191 1.86 4.31 21.62
C VAL A 191 1.96 4.90 23.02
N THR A 192 1.58 6.17 23.17
CA THR A 192 1.48 6.81 24.50
C THR A 192 0.11 6.57 25.11
N ILE A 193 0.08 5.96 26.30
CA ILE A 193 -1.14 5.76 27.10
C ILE A 193 -1.00 6.55 28.41
N ASP A 194 -2.05 7.28 28.77
CA ASP A 194 -2.11 7.98 30.06
C ASP A 194 -2.65 7.05 31.15
N PHE A 195 -1.79 6.70 32.09
CA PHE A 195 -2.14 5.85 33.23
C PHE A 195 -2.53 6.70 34.43
N PRO A 196 -3.79 6.63 34.93
CA PRO A 196 -4.19 7.43 36.08
C PRO A 196 -3.48 7.02 37.38
N HIS A 197 -3.04 5.75 37.45
CA HIS A 197 -2.37 5.13 38.58
C HIS A 197 -1.36 4.08 38.09
N PRO A 198 -0.37 3.69 38.91
CA PRO A 198 0.46 2.51 38.64
C PRO A 198 -0.40 1.27 38.34
N ALA A 199 0.02 0.47 37.35
CA ALA A 199 -0.73 -0.68 36.86
C ALA A 199 0.20 -1.88 36.72
N PHE A 200 -0.21 -3.03 37.29
CA PHE A 200 0.58 -4.25 37.26
C PHE A 200 -0.32 -5.44 36.92
N ASP A 201 0.12 -6.27 35.97
CA ASP A 201 -0.55 -7.52 35.66
C ASP A 201 0.51 -8.60 35.43
N GLU A 202 0.60 -9.56 36.36
CA GLU A 202 1.62 -10.61 36.35
C GLU A 202 1.50 -11.56 35.14
N LYS A 203 0.31 -11.67 34.53
CA LYS A 203 0.07 -12.63 33.44
C LYS A 203 0.50 -12.06 32.10
N SER A 204 0.22 -10.80 31.85
CA SER A 204 0.68 -10.04 30.68
C SER A 204 2.09 -9.49 30.88
N GLY A 205 2.55 -9.38 32.13
CA GLY A 205 3.83 -8.77 32.49
C GLY A 205 3.82 -7.25 32.47
N LEU A 206 2.64 -6.63 32.30
CA LEU A 206 2.50 -5.18 32.40
C LEU A 206 2.99 -4.70 33.76
N ALA A 207 3.92 -3.74 33.76
CA ALA A 207 4.52 -3.19 34.98
C ALA A 207 4.74 -1.67 34.83
N ILE A 208 3.71 -0.91 35.17
CA ILE A 208 3.71 0.56 35.14
C ILE A 208 3.84 1.09 36.55
N GLU A 209 5.03 1.58 36.89
CA GLU A 209 5.35 2.01 38.26
C GLU A 209 4.82 3.41 38.61
N THR A 210 4.54 4.24 37.61
CA THR A 210 4.18 5.65 37.80
C THR A 210 2.93 6.02 37.00
N ALA A 211 2.15 6.96 37.54
CA ALA A 211 1.02 7.54 36.81
C ALA A 211 1.49 8.60 35.81
N GLY A 212 0.68 8.85 34.78
CA GLY A 212 0.92 9.81 33.71
C GLY A 212 1.10 9.14 32.34
N PRO A 213 1.59 9.90 31.34
CA PRO A 213 1.79 9.39 29.99
C PRO A 213 3.00 8.45 29.95
N ILE A 214 2.76 7.21 29.55
CA ILE A 214 3.80 6.20 29.34
C ILE A 214 3.75 5.75 27.88
N GLU A 215 4.91 5.71 27.24
CA GLU A 215 5.07 5.16 25.89
C GLU A 215 5.29 3.65 25.99
N LEU A 216 4.48 2.89 25.26
CA LEU A 216 4.54 1.43 25.21
C LEU A 216 4.89 0.98 23.80
N ASN A 217 5.80 0.02 23.68
CA ASN A 217 6.05 -0.70 22.44
C ASN A 217 5.10 -1.91 22.31
N GLY A 218 5.20 -2.69 21.24
CA GLY A 218 4.29 -3.82 21.03
C GLY A 218 4.27 -4.81 22.21
N PRO A 219 5.43 -5.32 22.65
CA PRO A 219 5.51 -6.28 23.76
C PRO A 219 5.08 -5.80 25.16
N GLU A 220 4.94 -4.50 25.39
CA GLU A 220 4.63 -3.88 26.70
C GLU A 220 3.13 -3.59 26.88
#